data_AF-A0A5C4X7A3-F1
#
_entry.id   AF-A0A5C4X7A3-F1
#
_cell.length_a   1.000
_cell.length_b   1.000
_cell.length_c   1.000
_cell.angle_alpha   90.00
_cell.angle_beta   90.00
_cell.angle_gamma   90.00
#
_symmetry.space_group_name_H-M   'P 1'
#
loop_
_entity.id
_entity.type
_entity.pdbx_description
1 polymer ?
#
loop_
_entity_poly.entity_id
_entity_poly.type
_entity_poly.pdbx_seq_one_letter_code
_entity_poly.pdbx_strand_id
1 'polypeptide(L)'
;MDIVLWVVAAAMAVAFGIGGASQVILSKEKYRALAHSQHWVDDFSPGHIKAIGTIKLLGVIGLIVPPLVGVLPVLSPIAACGLMLVMAGAATTRFRRSEWGLMAGDTAYLLVFAFLAWGRFALAPFGG
;
A
#
# COMPACT_ATOMS: atom_id res chain seq x y z
N MET A 1 -1.62 4.30 21.85
CA MET A 1 -0.93 3.75 20.66
C MET A 1 -1.90 3.05 19.73
N ASP A 2 -2.84 2.25 20.24
CA ASP A 2 -3.78 1.54 19.37
C ASP A 2 -4.69 2.46 18.51
N ILE A 3 -5.28 3.51 19.10
CA ILE A 3 -6.08 4.49 18.33
C ILE A 3 -5.26 5.12 17.19
N VAL A 4 -4.00 5.45 17.43
CA VAL A 4 -3.10 6.01 16.41
C VAL A 4 -2.88 5.00 15.28
N LEU A 5 -2.63 3.73 15.61
CA LEU A 5 -2.46 2.67 14.60
C LEU A 5 -3.73 2.45 13.78
N TRP A 6 -4.91 2.51 14.39
CA TRP A 6 -6.18 2.44 13.67
C TRP A 6 -6.39 3.61 12.73
N VAL A 7 -6.14 4.85 13.19
CA VAL A 7 -6.28 6.05 12.37
C VAL A 7 -5.33 6.00 11.17
N VAL A 8 -4.06 5.64 11.39
CA VAL A 8 -3.06 5.51 10.32
C VAL A 8 -3.45 4.37 9.36
N ALA A 9 -3.88 3.21 9.88
CA ALA A 9 -4.32 2.08 9.06
C ALA A 9 -5.52 2.46 8.19
N ALA A 10 -6.52 3.16 8.75
CA ALA A 10 -7.70 3.60 8.01
C ALA A 10 -7.33 4.61 6.90
N ALA A 11 -6.45 5.57 7.19
CA ALA A 11 -5.96 6.52 6.19
C ALA A 11 -5.21 5.81 5.04
N MET A 12 -4.32 4.86 5.38
CA MET A 12 -3.61 4.06 4.38
C MET A 12 -4.56 3.16 3.59
N ALA A 13 -5.56 2.56 4.24
CA ALA A 13 -6.56 1.75 3.59
C ALA A 13 -7.36 2.52 2.53
N VAL A 14 -7.76 3.76 2.83
CA VAL A 14 -8.45 4.62 1.86
C VAL A 14 -7.52 4.98 0.70
N ALA A 15 -6.32 5.47 0.97
CA ALA A 15 -5.37 5.90 -0.07
C ALA A 15 -4.97 4.74 -0.99
N PHE A 16 -4.60 3.59 -0.42
CA PHE A 16 -4.18 2.40 -1.18
C PHE A 16 -5.36 1.65 -1.78
N GLY A 17 -6.55 1.76 -1.18
CA GLY A 17 -7.79 1.25 -1.75
C GLY A 17 -8.15 1.97 -3.04
N ILE A 18 -8.16 3.30 -3.03
CA ILE A 18 -8.40 4.12 -4.23
C ILE A 18 -7.31 3.87 -5.28
N GLY A 19 -6.04 3.87 -4.86
CA GLY A 19 -4.90 3.59 -5.75
C GLY A 19 -4.97 2.18 -6.38
N GLY A 20 -5.25 1.15 -5.58
CA GLY A 20 -5.39 -0.22 -6.07
C GLY A 20 -6.60 -0.41 -6.97
N ALA A 21 -7.76 0.15 -6.61
CA ALA A 21 -8.97 0.08 -7.40
C ALA A 21 -8.80 0.76 -8.77
N SER A 22 -8.20 1.96 -8.79
CA SER A 22 -7.90 2.64 -10.05
C SER A 22 -6.95 1.85 -10.96
N GLN A 23 -5.95 1.16 -10.40
CA GLN A 23 -5.06 0.27 -11.16
C GLN A 23 -5.76 -0.97 -11.75
N VAL A 24 -6.80 -1.48 -11.09
CA VAL A 24 -7.56 -2.66 -11.55
C VAL A 24 -8.64 -2.30 -12.56
N ILE A 25 -9.36 -1.22 -12.31
CA ILE A 25 -10.57 -0.83 -13.05
C ILE A 25 -10.21 -0.07 -14.34
N LEU A 26 -9.23 0.83 -14.28
CA LEU A 26 -8.87 1.66 -15.43
C LEU A 26 -7.98 0.92 -16.43
N SER A 27 -8.04 1.32 -17.70
CA SER A 27 -7.02 0.92 -18.68
C SER A 27 -5.68 1.59 -18.35
N LYS A 28 -4.56 1.00 -18.80
CA LYS A 28 -3.21 1.55 -18.62
C LYS A 28 -3.14 3.02 -19.07
N GLU A 29 -3.73 3.35 -20.21
CA GLU A 29 -3.76 4.71 -20.76
C GLU A 29 -4.54 5.69 -19.87
N LYS A 30 -5.72 5.31 -19.40
CA LYS A 30 -6.53 6.15 -18.51
C LYS A 30 -5.84 6.37 -17.16
N TYR A 31 -5.25 5.32 -16.59
CA TYR A 31 -4.50 5.41 -15.35
C TYR A 31 -3.27 6.31 -15.49
N ARG A 32 -2.51 6.13 -16.57
CA ARG A 32 -1.36 6.98 -16.92
C ARG A 32 -1.75 8.46 -16.97
N ALA A 33 -2.91 8.77 -17.56
CA ALA A 33 -3.37 10.14 -17.75
C ALA A 33 -3.85 10.85 -16.47
N LEU A 34 -4.00 10.13 -15.34
CA LEU A 34 -4.48 10.73 -14.09
C LEU A 34 -3.54 11.80 -13.53
N ALA A 35 -2.23 11.58 -13.64
CA ALA A 35 -1.21 12.52 -13.16
C ALA A 35 0.16 12.17 -13.74
N HIS A 36 1.06 13.16 -13.80
CA HIS A 36 2.47 12.93 -14.17
C HIS A 36 3.14 11.85 -13.28
N SER A 37 2.73 11.76 -12.01
CA SER A 37 3.22 10.72 -11.11
C SER A 37 2.89 9.31 -11.60
N GLN A 38 1.92 9.09 -12.49
CA GLN A 38 1.57 7.76 -12.99
C GLN A 38 2.37 7.31 -14.20
N HIS A 39 3.34 8.09 -14.68
CA HIS A 39 4.13 7.72 -15.86
C HIS A 39 4.96 6.43 -15.71
N TRP A 40 5.18 5.95 -14.48
CA TRP A 40 5.85 4.68 -14.19
C TRP A 40 5.21 3.47 -14.88
N VAL A 41 3.92 3.57 -15.21
CA VAL A 41 3.20 2.48 -15.89
C VAL A 41 3.72 2.19 -17.30
N ASP A 42 4.48 3.09 -17.92
CA ASP A 42 5.08 2.84 -19.24
C ASP A 42 5.96 1.60 -19.24
N ASP A 43 6.70 1.41 -18.16
CA ASP A 43 7.69 0.34 -18.00
C ASP A 43 7.05 -1.04 -17.77
N PHE A 44 5.72 -1.11 -17.64
CA PHE A 44 4.98 -2.32 -17.26
C PHE A 44 3.84 -2.63 -18.23
N SER A 45 3.52 -3.92 -18.37
CA SER A 45 2.34 -4.35 -19.13
C SER A 45 1.04 -4.05 -18.36
N PRO A 46 -0.12 -3.93 -19.05
CA PRO A 46 -1.41 -3.76 -18.38
C PRO A 46 -1.71 -4.84 -17.32
N GLY A 47 -1.31 -6.09 -17.59
CA GLY A 47 -1.44 -7.19 -16.63
C GLY A 47 -0.63 -6.98 -15.35
N HIS A 48 0.61 -6.49 -15.46
CA HIS A 48 1.43 -6.16 -14.29
C HIS A 48 0.82 -5.05 -13.44
N ILE A 49 0.29 -4.00 -14.07
CA ILE A 49 -0.37 -2.89 -13.36
C ILE A 49 -1.59 -3.40 -12.59
N LYS A 50 -2.41 -4.25 -13.21
CA LYS A 50 -3.56 -4.89 -12.56
C LYS A 50 -3.12 -5.78 -11.40
N ALA A 51 -2.07 -6.56 -11.56
CA ALA A 51 -1.52 -7.40 -10.48
C ALA A 51 -1.09 -6.56 -9.27
N ILE A 52 -0.38 -5.45 -9.49
CA ILE A 52 -0.01 -4.51 -8.41
C ILE A 52 -1.27 -3.96 -7.73
N GLY A 53 -2.27 -3.55 -8.51
CA GLY A 53 -3.54 -3.06 -8.00
C GLY A 53 -4.27 -4.09 -7.13
N THR A 54 -4.36 -5.34 -7.59
CA THR A 54 -4.95 -6.45 -6.84
C THR A 54 -4.19 -6.71 -5.54
N ILE A 55 -2.85 -6.75 -5.57
CA ILE A 55 -2.03 -6.93 -4.36
C ILE A 55 -2.29 -5.80 -3.35
N LYS A 56 -2.38 -4.55 -3.80
CA LYS A 56 -2.74 -3.43 -2.91
C LYS A 56 -4.11 -3.61 -2.28
N LEU A 57 -5.12 -4.02 -3.05
CA LEU A 57 -6.46 -4.26 -2.54
C LEU A 57 -6.49 -5.40 -1.51
N LEU A 58 -5.79 -6.51 -1.78
CA LEU A 58 -5.64 -7.61 -0.82
C LEU A 58 -4.93 -7.15 0.46
N GLY A 59 -3.87 -6.33 0.33
CA GLY A 59 -3.19 -5.73 1.47
C GLY A 59 -4.10 -4.82 2.29
N VAL A 60 -4.91 -3.98 1.65
CA VAL A 60 -5.89 -3.12 2.34
C VAL A 60 -6.95 -3.94 3.08
N ILE A 61 -7.47 -4.99 2.43
CA ILE A 61 -8.42 -5.92 3.05
C ILE A 61 -7.77 -6.58 4.27
N GLY A 62 -6.57 -7.14 4.11
CA GLY A 62 -5.85 -7.79 5.21
C GLY A 62 -5.49 -6.83 6.36
N LEU A 63 -5.22 -5.57 6.05
CA LEU A 63 -4.88 -4.53 7.03
C LEU A 63 -6.06 -4.18 7.94
N ILE A 64 -7.29 -4.20 7.43
CA ILE A 64 -8.48 -3.65 8.09
C ILE A 64 -9.50 -4.73 8.47
N VAL A 65 -9.86 -5.62 7.55
CA VAL A 65 -11.01 -6.52 7.74
C VAL A 65 -10.78 -7.57 8.83
N PRO A 66 -9.68 -8.36 8.82
CA PRO A 66 -9.42 -9.37 9.86
C PRO A 66 -9.53 -8.84 11.29
N PRO A 67 -8.88 -7.71 11.65
CA PRO A 67 -9.01 -7.18 13.01
C PRO A 67 -10.36 -6.56 13.33
N LEU A 68 -11.10 -6.02 12.35
CA LEU A 68 -12.45 -5.49 12.58
C LEU A 68 -13.46 -6.59 12.91
N VAL A 69 -13.34 -7.76 12.28
CA VAL A 69 -14.26 -8.89 12.50
C VAL A 69 -13.75 -9.88 13.55
N GLY A 70 -12.57 -9.64 14.12
CA GLY A 70 -11.96 -10.48 15.15
C GLY A 70 -11.41 -11.83 14.66
N VAL A 71 -11.24 -12.02 13.34
CA VAL A 71 -10.76 -13.28 12.75
C VAL A 71 -9.32 -13.10 12.30
N LEU A 72 -8.39 -13.91 12.83
CA LEU A 72 -6.96 -13.88 12.51
C LEU A 72 -6.38 -12.44 12.43
N PRO A 73 -6.48 -11.64 13.51
CA PRO A 73 -6.09 -10.23 13.48
C PRO A 73 -4.59 -10.01 13.19
N VAL A 74 -3.76 -11.05 13.39
CA VAL A 74 -2.35 -11.08 12.97
C VAL A 74 -2.14 -10.87 11.46
N LEU A 75 -3.18 -11.07 10.63
CA LEU A 75 -3.11 -10.77 9.20
C LEU A 75 -2.90 -9.28 8.92
N SER A 76 -3.29 -8.38 9.83
CA SER A 76 -3.13 -6.94 9.64
C SER A 76 -1.66 -6.48 9.64
N PRO A 77 -0.81 -6.83 10.62
CA PRO A 77 0.62 -6.53 10.54
C PRO A 77 1.32 -7.28 9.39
N ILE A 78 0.87 -8.49 9.03
CA ILE A 78 1.39 -9.21 7.85
C ILE A 78 1.05 -8.46 6.55
N ALA A 79 -0.17 -7.96 6.42
CA ALA A 79 -0.60 -7.16 5.28
C ALA A 79 0.16 -5.83 5.18
N ALA A 80 0.46 -5.20 6.32
CA ALA A 80 1.34 -4.02 6.37
C ALA A 80 2.75 -4.35 5.81
N CYS A 81 3.34 -5.50 6.14
CA CYS A 81 4.59 -5.96 5.54
C CYS A 81 4.47 -6.17 4.01
N GLY A 82 3.35 -6.72 3.54
CA GLY A 82 3.10 -6.87 2.11
C GLY A 82 3.04 -5.52 1.38
N LEU A 83 2.32 -4.54 1.95
CA LEU A 83 2.23 -3.18 1.40
C LEU A 83 3.57 -2.44 1.47
N MET A 84 4.38 -2.65 2.51
CA MET A 84 5.78 -2.21 2.55
C MET A 84 6.57 -2.69 1.34
N LEU A 85 6.48 -3.98 1.00
CA LEU A 85 7.21 -4.56 -0.13
C LEU A 85 6.75 -3.95 -1.46
N VAL A 86 5.45 -3.68 -1.62
CA VAL A 86 4.92 -2.96 -2.80
C VAL A 86 5.55 -1.56 -2.89
N MET A 87 5.65 -0.85 -1.77
CA MET A 87 6.27 0.49 -1.74
C MET A 87 7.78 0.47 -1.93
N ALA A 88 8.46 -0.58 -1.49
CA ALA A 88 9.88 -0.79 -1.81
C ALA A 88 10.09 -0.94 -3.32
N GLY A 89 9.22 -1.72 -3.99
CA GLY A 89 9.22 -1.82 -5.45
C GLY A 89 8.91 -0.49 -6.15
N ALA A 90 7.95 0.28 -5.62
CA ALA A 90 7.62 1.60 -6.14
C ALA A 90 8.81 2.57 -6.04
N ALA A 91 9.41 2.72 -4.84
CA ALA A 91 10.58 3.55 -4.63
C ALA A 91 11.77 3.12 -5.52
N THR A 92 12.00 1.82 -5.67
CA THR A 92 13.04 1.30 -6.58
C THR A 92 12.77 1.68 -8.03
N THR A 93 11.50 1.66 -8.47
CA THR A 93 11.09 2.10 -9.81
C THR A 93 11.38 3.59 -10.01
N ARG A 94 11.05 4.43 -9.02
CA ARG A 94 11.35 5.87 -9.05
C ARG A 94 12.84 6.18 -9.07
N PHE A 95 13.61 5.45 -8.27
CA PHE A 95 15.06 5.55 -8.23
C PHE A 95 15.66 5.32 -9.63
N ARG A 96 15.25 4.24 -10.30
CA ARG A 96 15.72 3.91 -11.66
C ARG A 96 15.34 4.96 -12.71
N ARG A 97 14.24 5.69 -12.49
CA ARG A 97 13.74 6.77 -13.36
C ARG A 97 14.28 8.15 -12.96
N SER A 98 15.15 8.23 -11.95
CA SER A 98 15.67 9.48 -11.37
C SER A 98 14.57 10.45 -10.89
N GLU A 99 13.41 9.92 -10.49
CA GLU A 99 12.25 10.70 -10.02
C GLU A 99 12.32 10.89 -8.49
N TRP A 100 13.40 11.52 -8.00
CA TRP A 100 13.74 11.59 -6.57
C TRP A 100 12.63 12.13 -5.67
N GLY A 101 11.88 13.14 -6.12
CA GLY A 101 10.76 13.71 -5.36
C GLY A 101 9.61 12.71 -5.18
N LEU A 102 9.30 11.93 -6.21
CA LEU A 102 8.27 10.88 -6.13
C LEU A 102 8.77 9.68 -5.32
N MET A 103 10.06 9.35 -5.44
CA MET A 103 10.71 8.32 -4.63
C MET A 103 10.54 8.62 -3.13
N ALA A 104 10.74 9.86 -2.70
CA ALA A 104 10.57 10.25 -1.31
C ALA A 104 9.14 9.99 -0.80
N GLY A 105 8.11 10.21 -1.63
CA GLY A 105 6.73 9.86 -1.31
C GLY A 105 6.51 8.36 -1.14
N ASP A 106 7.03 7.55 -2.08
CA ASP A 106 6.95 6.08 -2.00
C ASP A 106 7.70 5.55 -0.75
N THR A 107 8.85 6.14 -0.41
CA THR A 107 9.59 5.83 0.82
C THR A 107 8.83 6.24 2.08
N ALA A 108 8.14 7.39 2.08
CA ALA A 108 7.32 7.80 3.21
C ALA A 108 6.20 6.79 3.47
N TYR A 109 5.49 6.32 2.43
CA TYR A 109 4.48 5.27 2.58
C TYR A 109 5.07 3.96 3.09
N LEU A 110 6.26 3.56 2.61
CA LEU A 110 6.97 2.39 3.12
C LEU A 110 7.19 2.51 4.63
N LEU A 111 7.69 3.64 5.11
CA LEU A 111 7.95 3.88 6.53
C LEU A 111 6.65 3.87 7.36
N VAL A 112 5.55 4.39 6.82
CA VAL A 112 4.24 4.34 7.48
C VAL A 112 3.75 2.89 7.64
N PHE A 113 3.90 2.04 6.62
CA PHE A 113 3.56 0.63 6.75
C PHE A 113 4.52 -0.13 7.68
N ALA A 114 5.80 0.24 7.72
CA ALA A 114 6.74 -0.30 8.70
C ALA A 114 6.33 0.04 10.14
N PHE A 115 5.89 1.28 10.35
CA PHE A 115 5.33 1.71 11.62
C PHE A 115 4.06 0.93 11.99
N LEU A 116 3.15 0.69 11.03
CA LEU A 116 1.95 -0.13 11.27
C LEU A 116 2.30 -1.58 11.61
N ALA A 117 3.21 -2.20 10.87
CA ALA A 117 3.66 -3.56 11.11
C ALA A 117 4.31 -3.70 12.50
N TRP A 118 5.29 -2.85 12.82
CA TRP A 118 5.92 -2.84 14.13
C TRP A 118 4.89 -2.56 15.24
N GLY A 119 4.05 -1.53 15.05
CA GLY A 119 3.02 -1.15 16.02
C GLY A 119 2.10 -2.31 16.38
N ARG A 120 1.66 -3.08 15.39
CA ARG A 120 0.75 -4.21 15.59
C ARG A 120 1.43 -5.53 15.96
N PHE A 121 2.73 -5.70 15.70
CA PHE A 121 3.47 -6.86 16.19
C PHE A 121 3.96 -6.70 17.63
N ALA A 122 4.36 -5.49 18.06
CA ALA A 122 5.07 -5.32 19.33
C ALA A 122 4.44 -4.31 20.29
N LEU A 123 3.90 -3.19 19.81
CA LEU A 123 3.50 -2.08 20.69
C LEU A 123 2.05 -2.20 21.17
N ALA A 124 1.14 -2.64 20.30
CA ALA A 124 -0.27 -2.87 20.59
C ALA A 124 -0.80 -4.02 19.71
N PRO A 125 -0.43 -5.28 20.02
CA PRO A 125 -1.01 -6.45 19.37
C PRO A 125 -2.52 -6.52 19.60
N PHE A 126 -3.25 -7.07 18.64
CA PHE A 126 -4.69 -7.29 18.83
C PHE A 126 -4.95 -8.40 19.85
N GLY A 127 -5.84 -8.14 20.81
CA GLY A 127 -6.21 -9.11 21.84
C GLY A 127 -5.21 -9.28 22.98
N GLY A 128 -4.21 -8.40 23.06
CA GLY A 128 -3.34 -8.22 24.24
C GLY A 128 -3.90 -7.21 25.22
#